data_AF-A0A396BN83-F1
#
_entry.id   AF-A0A396BN83-F1
#
_cell.length_a   1.000
_cell.length_b   1.000
_cell.length_c   1.000
_cell.angle_alpha   90.00
_cell.angle_beta   90.00
_cell.angle_gamma   90.00
#
_symmetry.space_group_name_H-M   'P 1'
#
loop_
_entity.id
_entity.type
_entity.pdbx_description
1 polymer ?
#
loop_
_entity_poly.entity_id
_entity_poly.type
_entity_poly.pdbx_seq_one_letter_code
_entity_poly.pdbx_strand_id
1 'polypeptide(L)'
;MIDTYTYNFIPAVLNLSEEIMKDSLSQIDYPWTCGSWLIWNYLERASNENGQRMKEAIGRGDFTWHAMPFTMQVELCDSAMLSAALNISKKLDLLFGRKTIAAKITDVPGVTRGAISVLKRNGIQLLHVGTNPGAAVARFPEIFRWKNAKGDAINVIYQSDYGKPVHLPGTKTAAVFCFTHDNHGPHSLKEIKRIYVGLKQKYPSARIIPSSLNEVALELSKVENSLPVVTQEWGDTWIYGIGSDPMKVAQFRQLMRLRNRWIQDGKLKVNSEMDTQFCIPLLLMAEHTWGVDVKWYLRNFDKYQFDLYPSFLDSEEARHSERSWSEKREYIYQAISKLTPALQYEAMQALMKLVPVKNQDTDFRSYRSKAKINTPFFRFAFNQENGTLCYLEDKQKGIVWVDDTQGWGDFAYQRYSGADFAHFIDRYCPKNPEGWMLADYGKPGLDKLSVTHGIWNYKASDIRIKKEVGQTTVRIRQQLNEPVYGAPEYVEIIYVFPYDSPDIKVEINWFDKPKNRVPEAVWFSFFPKACDSKVYVDKMGERVDVEDVVYNGARQIHGVTGDVLFSSGKGKLSLESLDAPLVAFNNRDLLSFDNKVADPDAGIHFCLLNTLWGTNYPQWFGDNMKYRFKLKFY
;
A
#
# COMPACT_ATOMS: atom_id res chain seq x y z
N MET A 1 13.35 -3.17 16.32
CA MET A 1 13.67 -4.04 15.16
C MET A 1 14.97 -3.65 14.45
N ILE A 2 15.09 -2.41 13.93
CA ILE A 2 16.29 -1.96 13.18
C ILE A 2 17.59 -2.13 13.99
N ASP A 3 17.54 -1.82 15.29
CA ASP A 3 18.69 -1.99 16.19
C ASP A 3 19.08 -3.46 16.37
N THR A 4 18.12 -4.39 16.37
CA THR A 4 18.40 -5.83 16.41
C THR A 4 19.17 -6.28 15.17
N TYR A 5 18.81 -5.79 13.99
CA TYR A 5 19.58 -6.06 12.77
C TYR A 5 20.99 -5.46 12.84
N THR A 6 21.09 -4.22 13.32
CA THR A 6 22.33 -3.44 13.35
C THR A 6 23.33 -3.97 14.38
N TYR A 7 22.88 -4.32 15.57
CA TYR A 7 23.77 -4.65 16.69
C TYR A 7 23.85 -6.15 16.99
N ASN A 8 22.91 -6.97 16.49
CA ASN A 8 22.89 -8.41 16.75
C ASN A 8 23.02 -9.23 15.46
N PHE A 9 22.07 -9.11 14.52
CA PHE A 9 21.99 -10.06 13.40
C PHE A 9 23.10 -9.91 12.37
N ILE A 10 23.38 -8.70 11.88
CA ILE A 10 24.49 -8.50 10.92
C ILE A 10 25.85 -8.83 11.56
N PRO A 11 26.16 -8.39 12.80
CA PRO A 11 27.38 -8.83 13.48
C PRO A 11 27.48 -10.35 13.66
N ALA A 12 26.38 -11.05 13.98
CA ALA A 12 26.37 -12.51 14.07
C ALA A 12 26.69 -13.18 12.73
N VAL A 13 26.18 -12.63 11.62
CA VAL A 13 26.52 -13.11 10.28
C VAL A 13 28.00 -12.89 9.97
N LEU A 14 28.57 -11.73 10.31
CA LEU A 14 29.99 -11.45 10.10
C LEU A 14 30.88 -12.43 10.88
N ASN A 15 30.56 -12.66 12.16
CA ASN A 15 31.27 -13.64 12.98
C ASN A 15 31.23 -15.04 12.36
N LEU A 16 30.07 -15.45 11.86
CA LEU A 16 29.89 -16.77 11.25
C LEU A 16 30.61 -16.90 9.90
N SER A 17 30.61 -15.85 9.08
CA SER A 17 31.41 -15.78 7.85
C SER A 17 32.91 -15.94 8.16
N GLU A 18 33.40 -15.26 9.20
CA GLU A 18 34.79 -15.39 9.65
C GLU A 18 35.12 -16.76 10.26
N GLU A 19 34.16 -17.41 10.92
CA GLU A 19 34.30 -18.79 11.41
C GLU A 19 34.39 -19.78 10.26
N ILE A 20 33.52 -19.66 9.25
CA ILE A 20 33.52 -20.52 8.05
C ILE A 20 34.85 -20.42 7.31
N MET A 21 35.41 -19.21 7.18
CA MET A 21 36.73 -19.01 6.55
C MET A 21 37.86 -19.74 7.28
N LYS A 22 37.78 -19.86 8.61
CA LYS A 22 38.80 -20.55 9.42
C LYS A 22 38.65 -22.07 9.35
N ASP A 23 37.44 -22.57 9.09
CA ASP A 23 37.14 -24.00 8.91
C ASP A 23 37.50 -24.46 7.48
N SER A 24 38.81 -24.45 7.15
CA SER A 24 39.38 -24.80 5.84
C SER A 24 39.02 -26.21 5.36
N LEU A 25 38.55 -27.08 6.25
CA LEU A 25 38.11 -28.44 5.97
C LEU A 25 36.64 -28.54 5.55
N SER A 26 35.84 -27.49 5.75
CA SER A 26 34.40 -27.55 5.53
C SER A 26 33.98 -27.46 4.06
N GLN A 27 34.73 -26.76 3.20
CA GLN A 27 34.31 -26.42 1.82
C GLN A 27 32.87 -25.88 1.75
N ILE A 28 32.41 -25.18 2.78
CA ILE A 28 31.06 -24.63 2.87
C ILE A 28 31.12 -23.14 2.55
N ASP A 29 30.42 -22.75 1.49
CA ASP A 29 30.16 -21.35 1.17
C ASP A 29 28.67 -21.04 1.41
N TYR A 30 28.36 -19.92 2.06
CA TYR A 30 26.97 -19.60 2.40
C TYR A 30 26.73 -18.08 2.31
N PRO A 31 26.44 -17.55 1.11
CA PRO A 31 26.26 -16.12 0.90
C PRO A 31 24.94 -15.65 1.51
N TRP A 32 25.03 -14.67 2.40
CA TRP A 32 23.88 -14.07 3.06
C TRP A 32 23.25 -13.01 2.16
N THR A 33 21.95 -13.14 1.91
CA THR A 33 21.19 -12.19 1.09
C THR A 33 20.18 -11.45 1.95
N CYS A 34 20.15 -10.12 1.87
CA CYS A 34 19.09 -9.30 2.48
C CYS A 34 18.69 -8.14 1.56
N GLY A 35 17.70 -7.35 1.99
CA GLY A 35 17.32 -6.14 1.27
C GLY A 35 18.40 -5.07 1.33
N SER A 36 18.55 -4.30 0.25
CA SER A 36 19.67 -3.36 0.08
C SER A 36 19.75 -2.31 1.19
N TRP A 37 18.63 -1.93 1.80
CA TRP A 37 18.63 -0.90 2.85
C TRP A 37 19.25 -1.41 4.15
N LEU A 38 19.15 -2.70 4.48
CA LEU A 38 19.79 -3.23 5.69
C LEU A 38 21.31 -3.12 5.62
N ILE A 39 21.90 -3.38 4.45
CA ILE A 39 23.34 -3.22 4.23
C ILE A 39 23.73 -1.74 4.25
N TRP A 40 22.98 -0.90 3.53
CA TRP A 40 23.23 0.54 3.50
C TRP A 40 23.17 1.14 4.92
N ASN A 41 22.10 0.88 5.67
CA ASN A 41 21.91 1.37 7.03
C ASN A 41 22.98 0.85 7.99
N TYR A 42 23.43 -0.40 7.83
CA TYR A 42 24.53 -0.93 8.63
C TYR A 42 25.83 -0.18 8.38
N LEU A 43 26.20 0.05 7.11
CA LEU A 43 27.42 0.78 6.78
C LEU A 43 27.41 2.23 7.27
N GLU A 44 26.23 2.86 7.36
CA GLU A 44 26.07 4.22 7.90
C GLU A 44 26.17 4.29 9.43
N ARG A 45 25.83 3.22 10.14
CA ARG A 45 25.70 3.20 11.62
C ARG A 45 26.78 2.40 12.35
N ALA A 46 27.47 1.50 11.65
CA ALA A 46 28.48 0.64 12.25
C ALA A 46 29.70 1.44 12.70
N SER A 47 30.44 0.91 13.69
CA SER A 47 31.78 1.40 14.01
C SER A 47 32.71 1.23 12.80
N ASN A 48 33.80 2.01 12.73
CA ASN A 48 34.78 1.89 11.64
C ASN A 48 35.28 0.46 11.45
N GLU A 49 35.52 -0.26 12.55
CA GLU A 49 35.93 -1.67 12.55
C GLU A 49 34.86 -2.57 11.90
N ASN A 50 33.62 -2.51 12.38
CA ASN A 50 32.54 -3.35 11.85
C ASN A 50 32.16 -2.97 10.41
N GLY A 51 32.23 -1.68 10.06
CA GLY A 51 32.06 -1.20 8.69
C GLY A 51 33.13 -1.77 7.74
N GLN A 52 34.38 -1.87 8.21
CA GLN A 52 35.46 -2.48 7.45
C GLN A 52 35.27 -4.00 7.31
N ARG A 53 34.90 -4.70 8.40
CA ARG A 53 34.56 -6.13 8.36
C ARG A 53 33.45 -6.43 7.35
N MET A 54 32.40 -5.61 7.32
CA MET A 54 31.32 -5.74 6.33
C MET A 54 31.81 -5.54 4.89
N LYS A 55 32.64 -4.53 4.63
CA LYS A 55 33.21 -4.28 3.30
C LYS A 55 34.06 -5.47 2.82
N GLU A 56 34.86 -6.05 3.71
CA GLU A 56 35.67 -7.23 3.41
C GLU A 56 34.81 -8.47 3.15
N ALA A 57 33.78 -8.71 3.96
CA ALA A 57 32.83 -9.80 3.77
C ALA A 57 32.06 -9.67 2.45
N ILE A 58 31.64 -8.44 2.11
CA ILE A 58 31.08 -8.16 0.78
C ILE A 58 32.12 -8.48 -0.29
N GLY A 59 33.36 -7.99 -0.17
CA GLY A 59 34.44 -8.25 -1.15
C GLY A 59 34.68 -9.74 -1.43
N ARG A 60 34.55 -10.59 -0.42
CA ARG A 60 34.67 -12.07 -0.54
C ARG A 60 33.44 -12.75 -1.15
N GLY A 61 32.29 -12.08 -1.17
CA GLY A 61 31.03 -12.66 -1.64
C GLY A 61 30.17 -13.28 -0.53
N ASP A 62 30.56 -13.13 0.74
CA ASP A 62 29.84 -13.68 1.90
C ASP A 62 28.50 -12.95 2.13
N PHE A 63 28.41 -11.70 1.67
CA PHE A 63 27.20 -10.90 1.67
C PHE A 63 26.83 -10.44 0.26
N THR A 64 25.54 -10.51 -0.02
CA THR A 64 24.90 -9.96 -1.21
C THR A 64 23.58 -9.29 -0.84
N TRP A 65 23.05 -8.50 -1.76
CA TRP A 65 21.74 -7.86 -1.63
C TRP A 65 20.92 -8.09 -2.89
N HIS A 66 19.60 -7.96 -2.71
CA HIS A 66 18.68 -7.79 -3.82
C HIS A 66 18.24 -6.32 -3.93
N ALA A 67 17.65 -5.96 -5.06
CA ALA A 67 17.39 -4.56 -5.40
C ALA A 67 16.37 -3.86 -4.50
N MET A 68 15.41 -4.61 -3.94
CA MET A 68 14.43 -4.06 -3.00
C MET A 68 15.10 -3.75 -1.65
N PRO A 69 14.83 -2.59 -1.02
CA PRO A 69 15.46 -2.22 0.24
C PRO A 69 15.02 -3.08 1.43
N PHE A 70 13.74 -3.45 1.45
CA PHE A 70 13.04 -4.30 2.42
C PHE A 70 11.71 -4.74 1.77
N THR A 71 10.90 -5.54 2.46
CA THR A 71 9.56 -5.89 1.97
C THR A 71 8.65 -4.65 1.98
N MET A 72 8.07 -4.32 0.83
CA MET A 72 7.24 -3.13 0.65
C MET A 72 5.83 -3.50 0.17
N GLN A 73 4.84 -2.73 0.62
CA GLN A 73 3.56 -2.59 -0.08
C GLN A 73 3.76 -1.68 -1.29
N VAL A 74 4.20 -2.28 -2.40
CA VAL A 74 4.66 -1.56 -3.60
C VAL A 74 3.59 -0.61 -4.14
N GLU A 75 2.31 -0.96 -4.07
CA GLU A 75 1.21 -0.13 -4.59
C GLU A 75 1.04 1.22 -3.88
N LEU A 76 1.59 1.38 -2.67
CA LEU A 76 1.55 2.66 -1.96
C LEU A 76 2.52 3.69 -2.57
N CYS A 77 3.54 3.23 -3.29
CA CYS A 77 4.55 4.06 -3.92
C CYS A 77 4.15 4.46 -5.34
N ASP A 78 4.50 5.68 -5.75
CA ASP A 78 4.48 6.07 -7.15
C ASP A 78 5.74 5.55 -7.88
N SER A 79 5.75 5.74 -9.19
CA SER A 79 6.85 5.35 -10.07
C SER A 79 8.20 5.93 -9.63
N ALA A 80 8.22 7.17 -9.11
CA ALA A 80 9.44 7.87 -8.74
C ALA A 80 9.97 7.41 -7.37
N MET A 81 9.07 7.12 -6.43
CA MET A 81 9.40 6.61 -5.11
C MET A 81 9.92 5.16 -5.18
N LEU A 82 9.31 4.29 -5.99
CA LEU A 82 9.86 2.94 -6.21
C LEU A 82 11.24 3.01 -6.92
N SER A 83 11.45 3.94 -7.86
CA SER A 83 12.80 4.18 -8.40
C SER A 83 13.80 4.62 -7.33
N ALA A 84 13.40 5.46 -6.38
CA ALA A 84 14.25 5.89 -5.27
C ALA A 84 14.60 4.72 -4.33
N ALA A 85 13.65 3.80 -4.09
CA ALA A 85 13.88 2.56 -3.35
C ALA A 85 15.00 1.71 -3.99
N LEU A 86 14.89 1.48 -5.31
CA LEU A 86 15.87 0.70 -6.08
C LEU A 86 17.23 1.41 -6.19
N ASN A 87 17.26 2.74 -6.06
CA ASN A 87 18.50 3.51 -6.10
C ASN A 87 19.43 3.22 -4.91
N ILE A 88 18.89 2.75 -3.78
CA ILE A 88 19.69 2.31 -2.63
C ILE A 88 20.63 1.17 -3.07
N SER A 89 20.08 0.17 -3.75
CA SER A 89 20.87 -0.92 -4.33
C SER A 89 21.90 -0.41 -5.34
N LYS A 90 21.54 0.54 -6.20
CA LYS A 90 22.47 1.12 -7.19
C LYS A 90 23.64 1.86 -6.55
N LYS A 91 23.43 2.53 -5.42
CA LYS A 91 24.51 3.17 -4.66
C LYS A 91 25.47 2.13 -4.09
N LEU A 92 24.95 1.02 -3.54
CA LEU A 92 25.79 -0.09 -3.09
C LEU A 92 26.54 -0.76 -4.25
N ASP A 93 25.86 -0.98 -5.37
CA ASP A 93 26.45 -1.52 -6.60
C ASP A 93 27.65 -0.67 -7.06
N LEU A 94 27.51 0.66 -7.07
CA LEU A 94 28.60 1.58 -7.39
C LEU A 94 29.75 1.49 -6.37
N LEU A 95 29.43 1.43 -5.08
CA LEU A 95 30.43 1.37 -3.99
C LEU A 95 31.28 0.10 -4.05
N PHE A 96 30.70 -1.02 -4.47
CA PHE A 96 31.35 -2.33 -4.48
C PHE A 96 31.68 -2.88 -5.87
N GLY A 97 31.49 -2.10 -6.94
CA GLY A 97 31.76 -2.52 -8.31
C GLY A 97 30.89 -3.69 -8.77
N ARG A 98 29.62 -3.73 -8.34
CA ARG A 98 28.65 -4.81 -8.62
C ARG A 98 27.52 -4.31 -9.52
N LYS A 99 26.68 -5.24 -9.95
CA LYS A 99 25.41 -4.94 -10.64
C LYS A 99 24.31 -5.88 -10.15
N THR A 100 23.29 -5.30 -9.53
CA THR A 100 22.13 -6.03 -9.05
C THR A 100 21.03 -6.02 -10.12
N ILE A 101 20.55 -7.21 -10.48
CA ILE A 101 19.53 -7.40 -11.53
C ILE A 101 18.31 -8.18 -11.03
N ALA A 102 18.28 -8.54 -9.76
CA ALA A 102 17.17 -9.26 -9.16
C ALA A 102 16.59 -8.51 -7.95
N ALA A 103 15.28 -8.56 -7.82
CA ALA A 103 14.49 -8.03 -6.72
C ALA A 103 13.79 -9.17 -5.98
N LYS A 104 13.49 -8.96 -4.69
CA LYS A 104 12.74 -9.91 -3.88
C LYS A 104 11.72 -9.18 -3.03
N ILE A 105 10.51 -9.73 -2.99
CA ILE A 105 9.44 -9.38 -2.07
C ILE A 105 9.00 -10.68 -1.39
N THR A 106 8.79 -10.62 -0.08
CA THR A 106 8.36 -11.78 0.70
C THR A 106 7.27 -11.34 1.64
N ASP A 107 6.37 -12.24 1.98
CA ASP A 107 5.21 -12.04 2.85
C ASP A 107 4.03 -11.38 2.15
N VAL A 108 4.24 -10.22 1.53
CA VAL A 108 3.17 -9.50 0.82
C VAL A 108 2.59 -10.38 -0.32
N PRO A 109 1.26 -10.61 -0.34
CA PRO A 109 0.60 -11.59 -1.21
C PRO A 109 0.36 -11.10 -2.64
N GLY A 110 1.00 -10.01 -3.05
CA GLY A 110 0.96 -9.57 -4.43
C GLY A 110 1.74 -8.30 -4.70
N VAL A 111 1.85 -7.97 -5.98
CA VAL A 111 2.58 -6.80 -6.49
C VAL A 111 1.77 -6.24 -7.64
N THR A 112 1.74 -4.92 -7.84
CA THR A 112 1.07 -4.38 -9.03
C THR A 112 1.87 -4.61 -10.31
N ARG A 113 1.18 -4.94 -11.41
CA ARG A 113 1.73 -4.98 -12.78
C ARG A 113 2.39 -3.65 -13.17
N GLY A 114 1.88 -2.52 -12.65
CA GLY A 114 2.47 -1.20 -12.88
C GLY A 114 3.94 -1.08 -12.45
N ALA A 115 4.41 -1.95 -11.54
CA ALA A 115 5.80 -1.98 -11.10
C ALA A 115 6.78 -2.47 -12.18
N ILE A 116 6.32 -3.22 -13.20
CA ILE A 116 7.18 -3.83 -14.24
C ILE A 116 8.02 -2.76 -14.96
N SER A 117 7.39 -1.67 -15.39
CA SER A 117 8.08 -0.56 -16.06
C SER A 117 9.19 0.03 -15.17
N VAL A 118 8.93 0.13 -13.86
CA VAL A 118 9.85 0.70 -12.88
C VAL A 118 11.03 -0.23 -12.63
N LEU A 119 10.76 -1.52 -12.43
CA LEU A 119 11.78 -2.54 -12.22
C LEU A 119 12.70 -2.64 -13.45
N LYS A 120 12.12 -2.77 -14.64
CA LYS A 120 12.87 -2.95 -15.89
C LYS A 120 13.79 -1.76 -16.20
N ARG A 121 13.29 -0.52 -16.14
CA ARG A 121 14.13 0.67 -16.38
C ARG A 121 15.23 0.87 -15.33
N ASN A 122 15.07 0.26 -14.15
CA ASN A 122 16.10 0.24 -13.12
C ASN A 122 17.08 -0.94 -13.25
N GLY A 123 16.97 -1.74 -14.32
CA GLY A 123 17.90 -2.82 -14.65
C GLY A 123 17.52 -4.18 -14.06
N ILE A 124 16.33 -4.28 -13.45
CA ILE A 124 15.85 -5.52 -12.83
C ILE A 124 15.24 -6.44 -13.89
N GLN A 125 15.69 -7.69 -13.87
CA GLN A 125 15.31 -8.75 -14.82
C GLN A 125 14.49 -9.85 -14.14
N LEU A 126 14.70 -10.07 -12.84
CA LEU A 126 14.00 -11.07 -12.04
C LEU A 126 13.34 -10.42 -10.83
N LEU A 127 12.06 -10.74 -10.60
CA LEU A 127 11.38 -10.52 -9.34
C LEU A 127 11.05 -11.88 -8.69
N HIS A 128 11.63 -12.13 -7.52
CA HIS A 128 11.20 -13.23 -6.66
C HIS A 128 10.08 -12.73 -5.75
N VAL A 129 8.94 -13.43 -5.74
CA VAL A 129 7.83 -13.16 -4.83
C VAL A 129 7.54 -14.42 -4.03
N GLY A 130 7.72 -14.34 -2.72
CA GLY A 130 7.24 -15.36 -1.78
C GLY A 130 6.02 -14.83 -1.05
N THR A 131 4.88 -15.50 -1.14
CA THR A 131 3.64 -15.06 -0.47
C THR A 131 3.51 -15.71 0.90
N ASN A 132 2.97 -14.97 1.87
CA ASN A 132 2.65 -15.49 3.18
C ASN A 132 1.75 -16.74 3.07
N PRO A 133 2.06 -17.83 3.79
CA PRO A 133 1.33 -19.09 3.67
C PRO A 133 -0.13 -19.02 4.14
N GLY A 134 -0.51 -17.99 4.91
CA GLY A 134 -1.89 -17.74 5.31
C GLY A 134 -2.73 -17.06 4.24
N ALA A 135 -2.13 -16.48 3.21
CA ALA A 135 -2.84 -15.77 2.15
C ALA A 135 -3.37 -16.71 1.06
N ALA A 136 -4.42 -16.28 0.38
CA ALA A 136 -4.91 -16.96 -0.82
C ALA A 136 -3.83 -16.99 -1.90
N VAL A 137 -3.62 -18.17 -2.50
CA VAL A 137 -2.59 -18.37 -3.54
C VAL A 137 -3.11 -17.90 -4.90
N ALA A 138 -2.49 -16.86 -5.46
CA ALA A 138 -2.79 -16.35 -6.80
C ALA A 138 -2.52 -17.43 -7.86
N ARG A 139 -3.40 -17.53 -8.88
CA ARG A 139 -3.29 -18.58 -9.91
C ARG A 139 -2.31 -18.22 -11.03
N PHE A 140 -1.02 -18.16 -10.70
CA PHE A 140 0.08 -18.04 -11.67
C PHE A 140 0.87 -19.34 -11.81
N PRO A 141 1.58 -19.53 -12.93
CA PRO A 141 2.70 -20.48 -12.98
C PRO A 141 3.76 -20.15 -11.91
N GLU A 142 4.52 -21.15 -11.44
CA GLU A 142 5.62 -20.94 -10.48
C GLU A 142 6.72 -20.05 -11.08
N ILE A 143 6.93 -20.12 -12.41
CA ILE A 143 7.87 -19.28 -13.16
C ILE A 143 7.19 -18.77 -14.43
N PHE A 144 7.24 -17.47 -14.66
CA PHE A 144 6.62 -16.84 -15.82
C PHE A 144 7.31 -15.54 -16.22
N ARG A 145 7.05 -15.11 -17.47
CA ARG A 145 7.42 -13.79 -17.97
C ARG A 145 6.22 -12.85 -17.81
N TRP A 146 6.32 -11.89 -16.90
CA TRP A 146 5.24 -10.96 -16.61
C TRP A 146 5.39 -9.73 -17.49
N LYS A 147 4.35 -9.43 -18.28
CA LYS A 147 4.37 -8.39 -19.30
C LYS A 147 3.27 -7.35 -19.04
N ASN A 148 3.63 -6.09 -19.21
CA ASN A 148 2.72 -4.97 -19.00
C ASN A 148 2.14 -4.45 -20.33
N ALA A 149 1.21 -3.49 -20.25
CA ALA A 149 0.53 -2.96 -21.45
C ALA A 149 1.47 -2.20 -22.41
N LYS A 150 2.61 -1.70 -21.90
CA LYS A 150 3.65 -1.00 -22.70
C LYS A 150 4.61 -1.96 -23.40
N GLY A 151 4.49 -3.26 -23.15
CA GLY A 151 5.36 -4.29 -23.70
C GLY A 151 6.64 -4.53 -22.88
N ASP A 152 6.81 -3.84 -21.76
CA ASP A 152 7.86 -4.16 -20.79
C ASP A 152 7.59 -5.50 -20.13
N ALA A 153 8.65 -6.25 -19.86
CA ALA A 153 8.56 -7.56 -19.26
C ALA A 153 9.75 -7.83 -18.33
N ILE A 154 9.48 -8.60 -17.28
CA ILE A 154 10.48 -9.16 -16.37
C ILE A 154 10.14 -10.63 -16.13
N ASN A 155 11.11 -11.41 -15.68
CA ASN A 155 10.87 -12.78 -15.25
C ASN A 155 10.46 -12.77 -13.77
N VAL A 156 9.55 -13.68 -13.40
CA VAL A 156 9.05 -13.82 -12.04
C VAL A 156 9.22 -15.26 -11.59
N ILE A 157 9.72 -15.43 -10.37
CA ILE A 157 9.63 -16.68 -9.62
C ILE A 157 8.63 -16.44 -8.50
N TYR A 158 7.50 -17.14 -8.55
CA TYR A 158 6.45 -17.09 -7.55
C TYR A 158 6.48 -18.33 -6.66
N GLN A 159 6.71 -18.13 -5.36
CA GLN A 159 6.65 -19.19 -4.36
C GLN A 159 5.42 -19.00 -3.46
N SER A 160 4.47 -19.92 -3.58
CA SER A 160 3.29 -19.98 -2.70
C SER A 160 3.59 -20.58 -1.32
N ASP A 161 4.80 -21.10 -1.13
CA ASP A 161 5.30 -21.65 0.13
C ASP A 161 6.84 -21.48 0.18
N TYR A 162 7.37 -21.17 1.37
CA TYR A 162 8.77 -20.80 1.53
C TYR A 162 9.70 -22.02 1.54
N GLY A 163 10.90 -21.85 0.97
CA GLY A 163 11.98 -22.84 1.06
C GLY A 163 11.88 -24.02 0.10
N LYS A 164 10.80 -24.15 -0.67
CA LYS A 164 10.68 -25.17 -1.72
C LYS A 164 11.71 -24.94 -2.84
N PRO A 165 12.43 -25.99 -3.31
CA PRO A 165 13.28 -25.88 -4.49
C PRO A 165 12.47 -25.48 -5.73
N VAL A 166 13.01 -24.55 -6.52
CA VAL A 166 12.42 -24.08 -7.78
C VAL A 166 13.27 -24.61 -8.93
N HIS A 167 12.68 -25.44 -9.78
CA HIS A 167 13.36 -25.99 -10.96
C HIS A 167 13.21 -25.01 -12.13
N LEU A 168 14.32 -24.51 -12.66
CA LEU A 168 14.29 -23.51 -13.74
C LEU A 168 14.00 -24.21 -15.09
N PRO A 169 12.84 -23.97 -15.73
CA PRO A 169 12.42 -24.69 -16.94
C PRO A 169 13.44 -24.60 -18.07
N GLY A 170 13.65 -25.70 -18.81
CA GLY A 170 14.61 -25.72 -19.92
C GLY A 170 16.08 -25.69 -19.51
N THR A 171 16.39 -25.77 -18.22
CA THR A 171 17.76 -25.82 -17.70
C THR A 171 17.99 -27.10 -16.88
N LYS A 172 19.25 -27.32 -16.47
CA LYS A 172 19.61 -28.37 -15.49
C LYS A 172 19.74 -27.81 -14.07
N THR A 173 19.19 -26.61 -13.84
CA THR A 173 19.42 -25.82 -12.63
C THR A 173 18.16 -25.79 -11.76
N ALA A 174 18.34 -25.98 -10.45
CA ALA A 174 17.32 -25.74 -9.44
C ALA A 174 17.85 -24.71 -8.44
N ALA A 175 17.04 -23.72 -8.11
CA ALA A 175 17.35 -22.72 -7.08
C ALA A 175 16.70 -23.13 -5.76
N VAL A 176 17.44 -23.02 -4.65
CA VAL A 176 16.93 -23.26 -3.30
C VAL A 176 17.17 -22.00 -2.48
N PHE A 177 16.10 -21.47 -1.90
CA PHE A 177 16.14 -20.29 -1.04
C PHE A 177 16.05 -20.76 0.41
N CYS A 178 17.11 -20.52 1.19
CA CYS A 178 17.19 -20.94 2.58
C CYS A 178 16.80 -19.78 3.49
N PHE A 179 15.67 -19.93 4.19
CA PHE A 179 15.13 -18.91 5.07
C PHE A 179 15.32 -19.29 6.54
N THR A 180 15.60 -18.29 7.37
CA THR A 180 15.28 -18.35 8.79
C THR A 180 13.86 -17.83 9.02
N HIS A 181 13.29 -18.07 10.21
CA HIS A 181 11.96 -17.55 10.56
C HIS A 181 11.96 -16.02 10.79
N ASP A 182 10.77 -15.43 10.86
CA ASP A 182 10.59 -13.98 11.02
C ASP A 182 11.39 -13.42 12.20
N ASN A 183 12.15 -12.36 11.96
CA ASN A 183 12.97 -11.68 12.95
C ASN A 183 13.95 -12.62 13.70
N HIS A 184 14.44 -13.68 13.04
CA HIS A 184 15.53 -14.51 13.53
C HIS A 184 16.87 -14.11 12.89
N GLY A 185 17.94 -14.31 13.66
CA GLY A 185 19.31 -14.14 13.17
C GLY A 185 19.72 -15.19 12.13
N PRO A 186 21.00 -15.26 11.74
CA PRO A 186 21.48 -16.25 10.80
C PRO A 186 21.29 -17.69 11.30
N HIS A 187 21.17 -18.64 10.37
CA HIS A 187 21.47 -20.05 10.64
C HIS A 187 22.84 -20.20 11.31
N SER A 188 22.96 -21.12 12.26
CA SER A 188 24.23 -21.58 12.82
C SER A 188 25.03 -22.41 11.82
N LEU A 189 26.34 -22.56 12.05
CA LEU A 189 27.21 -23.44 11.25
C LEU A 189 26.67 -24.88 11.17
N LYS A 190 26.10 -25.39 12.27
CA LYS A 190 25.49 -26.73 12.34
C LYS A 190 24.27 -26.84 11.41
N GLU A 191 23.44 -25.81 11.36
CA GLU A 191 22.27 -25.77 10.47
C GLU A 191 22.70 -25.68 9.01
N ILE A 192 23.70 -24.86 8.69
CA ILE A 192 24.27 -24.79 7.33
C ILE A 192 24.81 -26.16 6.89
N LYS A 193 25.59 -26.84 7.76
CA LYS A 193 26.09 -28.20 7.52
C LYS A 193 24.93 -29.17 7.23
N ARG A 194 23.84 -29.10 7.98
CA ARG A 194 22.63 -29.92 7.74
C ARG A 194 21.93 -29.60 6.41
N ILE A 195 21.84 -28.32 6.04
CA ILE A 195 21.27 -27.90 4.75
C ILE A 195 22.07 -28.54 3.61
N TYR A 196 23.40 -28.43 3.64
CA TYR A 196 24.28 -29.03 2.65
C TYR A 196 24.12 -30.56 2.54
N VAL A 197 24.11 -31.26 3.69
CA VAL A 197 23.88 -32.71 3.73
C VAL A 197 22.52 -33.07 3.14
N GLY A 198 21.45 -32.36 3.53
CA GLY A 198 20.10 -32.59 3.02
C GLY A 198 19.99 -32.36 1.51
N LEU A 199 20.63 -31.31 1.00
CA LEU A 199 20.68 -31.05 -0.44
C LEU A 199 21.45 -32.13 -1.21
N LYS A 200 22.59 -32.60 -0.67
CA LYS A 200 23.35 -33.72 -1.28
C LYS A 200 22.58 -35.03 -1.26
N GLN A 201 21.85 -35.32 -0.18
CA GLN A 201 21.00 -36.51 -0.10
C GLN A 201 19.85 -36.44 -1.12
N LYS A 202 19.21 -35.28 -1.25
CA LYS A 202 18.11 -35.08 -2.19
C LYS A 202 18.56 -35.05 -3.65
N TYR A 203 19.76 -34.51 -3.92
CA TYR A 203 20.32 -34.35 -5.26
C TYR A 203 21.76 -34.89 -5.33
N PRO A 204 21.97 -36.22 -5.26
CA PRO A 204 23.31 -36.82 -5.11
C PRO A 204 24.24 -36.54 -6.29
N SER A 205 23.69 -36.41 -7.50
CA SER A 205 24.44 -36.10 -8.71
C SER A 205 24.61 -34.59 -8.97
N ALA A 206 24.00 -33.72 -8.15
CA ALA A 206 24.06 -32.29 -8.36
C ALA A 206 25.30 -31.67 -7.71
N ARG A 207 25.86 -30.67 -8.41
CA ARG A 207 26.81 -29.73 -7.81
C ARG A 207 26.02 -28.66 -7.07
N ILE A 208 26.27 -28.53 -5.77
CA ILE A 208 25.71 -27.44 -4.96
C ILE A 208 26.61 -26.24 -5.17
N ILE A 209 26.03 -25.10 -5.55
CA ILE A 209 26.76 -23.87 -5.83
C ILE A 209 26.17 -22.77 -4.95
N PRO A 210 26.96 -22.13 -4.08
CA PRO A 210 26.55 -20.90 -3.39
C PRO A 210 26.27 -19.81 -4.45
N SER A 211 25.15 -19.12 -4.35
CA SER A 211 24.77 -18.11 -5.36
C SER A 211 23.85 -17.05 -4.79
N SER A 212 23.69 -15.96 -5.53
CA SER A 212 22.71 -14.92 -5.25
C SER A 212 21.52 -15.01 -6.21
N LEU A 213 20.53 -14.16 -5.99
CA LEU A 213 19.41 -13.99 -6.92
C LEU A 213 19.86 -13.49 -8.31
N ASN A 214 21.02 -12.84 -8.43
CA ASN A 214 21.52 -12.39 -9.73
C ASN A 214 21.90 -13.58 -10.62
N GLU A 215 22.57 -14.61 -10.08
CA GLU A 215 22.92 -15.82 -10.85
C GLU A 215 21.66 -16.57 -11.29
N VAL A 216 20.63 -16.62 -10.44
CA VAL A 216 19.32 -17.18 -10.79
C VAL A 216 18.68 -16.39 -11.93
N ALA A 217 18.74 -15.05 -11.90
CA ALA A 217 18.23 -14.20 -12.97
C ALA A 217 18.97 -14.43 -14.29
N LEU A 218 20.30 -14.55 -14.24
CA LEU A 218 21.12 -14.84 -15.43
C LEU A 218 20.79 -16.21 -16.02
N GLU A 219 20.61 -17.23 -15.20
CA GLU A 219 20.24 -18.56 -15.69
C GLU A 219 18.86 -18.55 -16.35
N LEU A 220 17.88 -17.89 -15.72
CA LEU A 220 16.52 -17.80 -16.25
C LEU A 220 16.43 -16.96 -17.54
N SER A 221 17.26 -15.92 -17.68
CA SER A 221 17.28 -15.11 -18.91
C SER A 221 17.69 -15.90 -20.16
N LYS A 222 18.39 -17.03 -20.03
CA LYS A 222 18.74 -17.91 -21.16
C LYS A 222 17.54 -18.58 -21.80
N VAL A 223 16.43 -18.70 -21.06
CA VAL A 223 15.22 -19.46 -21.45
C VAL A 223 13.96 -18.59 -21.43
N GLU A 224 14.10 -17.27 -21.25
CA GLU A 224 12.96 -16.39 -20.95
C GLU A 224 11.87 -16.35 -22.03
N ASN A 225 12.23 -16.60 -23.29
CA ASN A 225 11.28 -16.65 -24.41
C ASN A 225 10.44 -17.95 -24.43
N SER A 226 10.81 -18.96 -23.64
CA SER A 226 10.06 -20.21 -23.49
C SER A 226 9.12 -20.23 -22.27
N LEU A 227 9.21 -19.20 -21.41
CA LEU A 227 8.40 -19.13 -20.20
C LEU A 227 6.95 -18.76 -20.54
N PRO A 228 5.96 -19.24 -19.77
CA PRO A 228 4.58 -18.76 -19.88
C PRO A 228 4.52 -17.24 -19.74
N VAL A 229 3.74 -16.58 -20.60
CA VAL A 229 3.53 -15.13 -20.53
C VAL A 229 2.28 -14.84 -19.71
N VAL A 230 2.42 -13.97 -18.72
CA VAL A 230 1.30 -13.46 -17.91
C VAL A 230 1.15 -11.97 -18.20
N THR A 231 -0.08 -11.53 -18.43
CA THR A 231 -0.41 -10.11 -18.62
C THR A 231 -1.33 -9.55 -17.56
N GLN A 232 -1.99 -10.40 -16.77
CA GLN A 232 -2.98 -9.96 -15.79
C GLN A 232 -2.34 -9.14 -14.67
N GLU A 233 -3.13 -8.27 -14.06
CA GLU A 233 -2.77 -7.68 -12.77
C GLU A 233 -2.79 -8.77 -11.69
N TRP A 234 -1.85 -8.69 -10.75
CA TRP A 234 -1.85 -9.51 -9.55
C TRP A 234 -2.53 -8.74 -8.42
N GLY A 235 -2.01 -7.55 -8.13
CA GLY A 235 -2.43 -6.70 -7.04
C GLY A 235 -2.15 -7.28 -5.65
N ASP A 236 -1.93 -6.41 -4.66
CA ASP A 236 -1.71 -6.83 -3.27
C ASP A 236 -3.04 -6.98 -2.51
N THR A 237 -3.40 -8.21 -2.12
CA THR A 237 -4.64 -8.45 -1.35
C THR A 237 -4.60 -7.90 0.08
N TRP A 238 -3.42 -7.55 0.62
CA TRP A 238 -3.28 -6.87 1.92
C TRP A 238 -3.26 -5.35 1.81
N ILE A 239 -3.40 -4.80 0.59
CA ILE A 239 -3.28 -3.36 0.36
C ILE A 239 -4.30 -2.55 1.15
N TYR A 240 -5.42 -3.16 1.56
CA TYR A 240 -6.43 -2.49 2.36
C TYR A 240 -5.94 -2.01 3.73
N GLY A 241 -4.87 -2.61 4.27
CA GLY A 241 -4.24 -2.16 5.52
C GLY A 241 -3.82 -0.69 5.49
N ILE A 242 -3.49 -0.13 4.32
CA ILE A 242 -3.07 1.27 4.21
C ILE A 242 -4.14 2.28 4.66
N GLY A 243 -5.41 1.86 4.70
CA GLY A 243 -6.51 2.71 5.19
C GLY A 243 -6.55 2.87 6.72
N SER A 244 -5.66 2.22 7.48
CA SER A 244 -5.71 2.25 8.95
C SER A 244 -5.03 3.44 9.60
N ASP A 245 -4.21 4.18 8.85
CA ASP A 245 -3.64 5.44 9.30
C ASP A 245 -3.78 6.52 8.21
N PRO A 246 -5.00 7.06 8.04
CA PRO A 246 -5.28 7.99 6.94
C PRO A 246 -4.42 9.26 6.98
N MET A 247 -4.13 9.80 8.16
CA MET A 247 -3.29 11.00 8.29
C MET A 247 -1.87 10.72 7.80
N LYS A 248 -1.28 9.60 8.24
CA LYS A 248 0.06 9.16 7.81
C LYS A 248 0.13 9.01 6.29
N VAL A 249 -0.88 8.39 5.68
CA VAL A 249 -0.94 8.19 4.22
C VAL A 249 -1.12 9.51 3.47
N ALA A 250 -2.00 10.39 3.94
CA ALA A 250 -2.22 11.69 3.31
C ALA A 250 -0.92 12.52 3.31
N GLN A 251 -0.19 12.53 4.43
CA GLN A 251 1.11 13.21 4.55
C GLN A 251 2.17 12.59 3.62
N PHE A 252 2.27 11.25 3.59
CA PHE A 252 3.19 10.54 2.68
C PHE A 252 2.95 10.90 1.22
N ARG A 253 1.69 10.80 0.76
CA ARG A 253 1.30 11.15 -0.62
C ARG A 253 1.53 12.63 -0.92
N GLN A 254 1.30 13.52 0.04
CA GLN A 254 1.58 14.95 -0.10
C GLN A 254 3.07 15.23 -0.30
N LEU A 255 3.94 14.55 0.45
CA LEU A 255 5.40 14.68 0.32
C LEU A 255 5.93 14.05 -0.96
N MET A 256 5.37 12.92 -1.44
CA MET A 256 5.71 12.35 -2.74
C MET A 256 5.41 13.33 -3.89
N ARG A 257 4.21 13.92 -3.90
CA ARG A 257 3.86 14.94 -4.91
C ARG A 257 4.77 16.16 -4.84
N LEU A 258 5.12 16.60 -3.63
CA LEU A 258 5.98 17.75 -3.43
C LEU A 258 7.41 17.48 -3.88
N ARG A 259 7.95 16.30 -3.60
CA ARG A 259 9.23 15.81 -4.13
C ARG A 259 9.25 15.84 -5.66
N ASN A 260 8.23 15.27 -6.29
CA ASN A 260 8.15 15.25 -7.76
C ASN A 260 8.12 16.67 -8.33
N ARG A 261 7.41 17.60 -7.69
CA ARG A 261 7.42 19.03 -8.06
C ARG A 261 8.79 19.66 -7.88
N TRP A 262 9.45 19.47 -6.74
CA TRP A 262 10.78 20.04 -6.52
C TRP A 262 11.82 19.54 -7.53
N ILE A 263 11.71 18.29 -7.98
CA ILE A 263 12.55 17.75 -9.04
C ILE A 263 12.24 18.45 -10.38
N GLN A 264 10.96 18.61 -10.72
CA GLN A 264 10.53 19.33 -11.93
C GLN A 264 10.98 20.80 -11.93
N ASP A 265 10.88 21.47 -10.78
CA ASP A 265 11.27 22.87 -10.58
C ASP A 265 12.80 23.06 -10.45
N GLY A 266 13.59 21.97 -10.48
CA GLY A 266 15.05 22.01 -10.30
C GLY A 266 15.53 22.32 -8.88
N LYS A 267 14.62 22.35 -7.89
CA LYS A 267 14.93 22.59 -6.46
C LYS A 267 15.55 21.38 -5.75
N LEU A 268 15.29 20.17 -6.25
CA LEU A 268 15.83 18.92 -5.73
C LEU A 268 16.39 18.09 -6.89
N LYS A 269 17.64 17.65 -6.79
CA LYS A 269 18.23 16.76 -7.80
C LYS A 269 17.91 15.30 -7.47
N VAL A 270 17.29 14.60 -8.42
CA VAL A 270 17.00 13.17 -8.31
C VAL A 270 18.27 12.37 -7.97
N ASN A 271 18.17 11.44 -7.02
CA ASN A 271 19.24 10.58 -6.52
C ASN A 271 20.44 11.32 -5.91
N SER A 272 20.34 12.64 -5.66
CA SER A 272 21.31 13.35 -4.84
C SER A 272 21.33 12.81 -3.41
N GLU A 273 22.34 13.17 -2.62
CA GLU A 273 22.40 12.74 -1.23
C GLU A 273 21.20 13.24 -0.43
N MET A 274 20.83 14.52 -0.58
CA MET A 274 19.63 15.09 0.03
C MET A 274 18.35 14.35 -0.39
N ASP A 275 18.17 14.06 -1.68
CA ASP A 275 17.00 13.31 -2.16
C ASP A 275 16.95 11.89 -1.58
N THR A 276 18.10 11.21 -1.52
CA THR A 276 18.22 9.85 -0.96
C THR A 276 17.85 9.85 0.53
N GLN A 277 18.45 10.76 1.30
CA GLN A 277 18.20 10.89 2.74
C GLN A 277 16.75 11.29 3.03
N PHE A 278 16.14 12.12 2.19
CA PHE A 278 14.71 12.46 2.28
C PHE A 278 13.80 11.25 1.99
N CYS A 279 14.13 10.45 0.97
CA CYS A 279 13.30 9.31 0.56
C CYS A 279 13.33 8.15 1.56
N ILE A 280 14.45 7.89 2.23
CA ILE A 280 14.60 6.70 3.08
C ILE A 280 13.53 6.62 4.20
N PRO A 281 13.30 7.65 5.03
CA PRO A 281 12.24 7.59 6.03
C PRO A 281 10.86 7.45 5.41
N LEU A 282 10.60 8.10 4.26
CA LEU A 282 9.33 7.95 3.55
C LEU A 282 9.10 6.52 3.04
N LEU A 283 10.14 5.85 2.54
CA LEU A 283 10.06 4.47 2.08
C LEU A 283 9.69 3.51 3.22
N LEU A 284 10.12 3.79 4.45
CA LEU A 284 9.74 3.01 5.63
C LEU A 284 8.25 3.12 5.97
N MET A 285 7.52 4.07 5.37
CA MET A 285 6.06 4.14 5.44
C MET A 285 5.36 3.18 4.48
N ALA A 286 6.04 2.80 3.39
CA ALA A 286 5.58 1.81 2.43
C ALA A 286 6.14 0.40 2.74
N GLU A 287 6.87 0.25 3.83
CA GLU A 287 7.16 -1.05 4.42
C GLU A 287 5.86 -1.67 4.96
N HIS A 288 5.68 -2.99 4.81
CA HIS A 288 4.42 -3.70 5.10
C HIS A 288 4.05 -3.86 6.59
N THR A 289 4.86 -3.32 7.50
CA THR A 289 4.65 -3.38 8.96
C THR A 289 4.47 -1.97 9.53
N TRP A 290 3.29 -1.66 10.05
CA TRP A 290 2.92 -0.30 10.51
C TRP A 290 2.91 -0.13 12.04
N GLY A 291 3.46 -1.08 12.77
CA GLY A 291 3.51 -1.11 14.21
C GLY A 291 3.97 -2.46 14.74
N VAL A 292 3.74 -2.70 16.01
CA VAL A 292 3.93 -4.02 16.61
C VAL A 292 2.82 -4.99 16.24
N ASP A 293 3.15 -6.26 16.33
CA ASP A 293 2.26 -7.37 16.00
C ASP A 293 1.15 -7.54 17.03
N VAL A 294 -0.10 -7.38 16.58
CA VAL A 294 -1.28 -7.42 17.44
C VAL A 294 -1.38 -8.77 18.18
N LYS A 295 -1.00 -9.88 17.55
CA LYS A 295 -1.09 -11.21 18.18
C LYS A 295 -0.12 -11.37 19.35
N TRP A 296 1.05 -10.75 19.28
CA TRP A 296 2.09 -10.86 20.30
C TRP A 296 2.01 -9.76 21.36
N TYR A 297 1.69 -8.54 20.96
CA TYR A 297 1.85 -7.35 21.81
C TYR A 297 0.54 -6.75 22.31
N LEU A 298 -0.57 -6.89 21.57
CA LEU A 298 -1.85 -6.30 21.99
C LEU A 298 -2.66 -7.24 22.89
N ARG A 299 -2.77 -8.53 22.52
CA ARG A 299 -3.32 -9.69 23.29
C ARG A 299 -4.64 -9.52 24.06
N ASN A 300 -5.35 -8.42 23.87
CA ASN A 300 -6.61 -8.07 24.56
C ASN A 300 -7.82 -8.30 23.64
N PHE A 301 -8.01 -9.55 23.24
CA PHE A 301 -9.01 -9.98 22.26
C PHE A 301 -10.47 -9.88 22.76
N ASP A 302 -10.70 -9.64 24.04
CA ASP A 302 -12.04 -9.46 24.62
C ASP A 302 -12.46 -7.97 24.77
N LYS A 303 -11.56 -7.02 24.50
CA LYS A 303 -11.75 -5.58 24.82
C LYS A 303 -12.31 -4.76 23.66
N TYR A 304 -13.35 -5.25 22.99
CA TYR A 304 -14.00 -4.55 21.87
C TYR A 304 -15.21 -3.69 22.27
N GLN A 305 -15.79 -3.91 23.46
CA GLN A 305 -16.98 -3.17 23.90
C GLN A 305 -16.68 -1.68 24.10
N PHE A 306 -17.62 -0.82 23.69
CA PHE A 306 -17.41 0.64 23.67
C PHE A 306 -17.21 1.24 25.06
N ASP A 307 -17.86 0.70 26.08
CA ASP A 307 -17.75 1.11 27.48
C ASP A 307 -16.44 0.63 28.13
N LEU A 308 -15.89 -0.50 27.69
CA LEU A 308 -14.59 -1.01 28.14
C LEU A 308 -13.40 -0.34 27.42
N TYR A 309 -13.64 0.31 26.28
CA TYR A 309 -12.58 0.87 25.45
C TYR A 309 -11.73 1.95 26.15
N PRO A 310 -12.32 2.95 26.86
CA PRO A 310 -11.52 3.98 27.54
C PRO A 310 -10.55 3.40 28.57
N SER A 311 -10.98 2.46 29.41
CA SER A 311 -10.11 1.84 30.42
C SER A 311 -9.08 0.89 29.79
N PHE A 312 -9.40 0.26 28.66
CA PHE A 312 -8.46 -0.53 27.89
C PHE A 312 -7.27 0.30 27.37
N LEU A 313 -7.47 1.57 27.01
CA LEU A 313 -6.38 2.45 26.57
C LEU A 313 -5.33 2.73 27.66
N ASP A 314 -5.69 2.55 28.94
CA ASP A 314 -4.76 2.65 30.06
C ASP A 314 -3.93 1.37 30.29
N SER A 315 -4.09 0.34 29.46
CA SER A 315 -3.23 -0.86 29.50
C SER A 315 -1.84 -0.59 28.90
N GLU A 316 -0.83 -1.34 29.34
CA GLU A 316 0.52 -1.19 28.78
C GLU A 316 0.59 -1.70 27.34
N GLU A 317 -0.19 -2.72 27.00
CA GLU A 317 -0.33 -3.28 25.67
C GLU A 317 -0.89 -2.25 24.67
N ALA A 318 -1.92 -1.50 25.07
CA ALA A 318 -2.50 -0.42 24.26
C ALA A 318 -1.48 0.71 24.06
N ARG A 319 -0.87 1.21 25.14
CA ARG A 319 0.14 2.28 25.05
C ARG A 319 1.36 1.87 24.24
N HIS A 320 1.83 0.63 24.38
CA HIS A 320 2.94 0.12 23.59
C HIS A 320 2.59 0.07 22.09
N SER A 321 1.37 -0.36 21.76
CA SER A 321 0.89 -0.36 20.37
C SER A 321 0.78 1.06 19.80
N GLU A 322 0.17 2.01 20.53
CA GLU A 322 0.08 3.41 20.09
C GLU A 322 1.44 4.09 19.93
N ARG A 323 2.41 3.79 20.81
CA ARG A 323 3.80 4.26 20.65
C ARG A 323 4.39 3.74 19.34
N SER A 324 4.25 2.45 19.04
CA SER A 324 4.78 1.87 17.80
C SER A 324 4.16 2.48 16.53
N TRP A 325 2.88 2.84 16.56
CA TRP A 325 2.23 3.51 15.43
C TRP A 325 2.69 4.98 15.31
N SER A 326 2.88 5.64 16.44
CA SER A 326 3.39 7.02 16.50
C SER A 326 4.82 7.12 15.96
N GLU A 327 5.69 6.16 16.30
CA GLU A 327 7.05 6.04 15.74
C GLU A 327 7.03 6.00 14.20
N LYS A 328 6.07 5.28 13.59
CA LYS A 328 5.93 5.25 12.12
C LYS A 328 5.49 6.59 11.54
N ARG A 329 4.71 7.40 12.27
CA ARG A 329 4.33 8.76 11.85
C ARG A 329 5.52 9.72 11.94
N GLU A 330 6.45 9.51 12.86
CA GLU A 330 7.66 10.35 12.99
C GLU A 330 8.54 10.33 11.74
N TYR A 331 8.50 9.26 10.93
CA TYR A 331 9.23 9.19 9.67
C TYR A 331 8.91 10.33 8.69
N ILE A 332 7.71 10.91 8.76
CA ILE A 332 7.35 12.12 8.00
C ILE A 332 8.28 13.29 8.38
N TYR A 333 8.44 13.54 9.67
CA TYR A 333 9.27 14.64 10.16
C TYR A 333 10.76 14.34 10.03
N GLN A 334 11.16 13.07 10.20
CA GLN A 334 12.53 12.64 9.93
C GLN A 334 12.91 12.87 8.47
N ALA A 335 12.03 12.56 7.51
CA ALA A 335 12.24 12.87 6.10
C ALA A 335 12.42 14.37 5.89
N ILE A 336 11.49 15.19 6.40
CA ILE A 336 11.54 16.65 6.27
C ILE A 336 12.86 17.20 6.83
N SER A 337 13.34 16.70 7.97
CA SER A 337 14.60 17.16 8.58
C SER A 337 15.84 17.02 7.68
N LYS A 338 15.79 16.18 6.63
CA LYS A 338 16.90 15.98 5.69
C LYS A 338 16.95 17.01 4.56
N LEU A 339 15.94 17.88 4.47
CA LEU A 339 15.84 18.91 3.44
C LEU A 339 16.53 20.21 3.84
N THR A 340 16.77 21.11 2.89
CA THR A 340 17.18 22.48 3.20
C THR A 340 16.06 23.25 3.91
N PRO A 341 16.37 24.30 4.70
CA PRO A 341 15.35 25.08 5.42
C PRO A 341 14.19 25.59 4.53
N ALA A 342 14.48 25.99 3.29
CA ALA A 342 13.44 26.44 2.35
C ALA A 342 12.46 25.31 1.97
N LEU A 343 12.97 24.12 1.67
CA LEU A 343 12.13 22.97 1.33
C LEU A 343 11.42 22.40 2.57
N GLN A 344 12.02 22.48 3.76
CA GLN A 344 11.35 22.17 5.02
C GLN A 344 10.13 23.06 5.24
N TYR A 345 10.28 24.37 5.03
CA TYR A 345 9.17 25.31 5.14
C TYR A 345 8.06 24.99 4.13
N GLU A 346 8.40 24.74 2.86
CA GLU A 346 7.42 24.34 1.84
C GLU A 346 6.70 23.03 2.21
N ALA A 347 7.42 22.04 2.78
CA ALA A 347 6.84 20.79 3.24
C ALA A 347 5.84 21.00 4.37
N MET A 348 6.24 21.74 5.42
CA MET A 348 5.36 22.02 6.57
C MET A 348 4.11 22.80 6.15
N GLN A 349 4.25 23.80 5.26
CA GLN A 349 3.10 24.52 4.69
C GLN A 349 2.17 23.60 3.90
N ALA A 350 2.72 22.62 3.18
CA ALA A 350 1.93 21.64 2.46
C ALA A 350 1.19 20.67 3.41
N LEU A 351 1.82 20.25 4.51
CA LEU A 351 1.19 19.38 5.51
C LEU A 351 0.10 20.10 6.31
N MET A 352 0.29 21.38 6.66
CA MET A 352 -0.72 22.19 7.35
C MET A 352 -2.04 22.28 6.55
N LYS A 353 -1.98 22.21 5.22
CA LYS A 353 -3.18 22.22 4.35
C LYS A 353 -4.02 20.94 4.46
N LEU A 354 -3.45 19.86 5.00
CA LEU A 354 -4.16 18.60 5.26
C LEU A 354 -4.99 18.65 6.55
N VAL A 355 -4.77 19.64 7.41
CA VAL A 355 -5.56 19.80 8.62
C VAL A 355 -6.97 20.28 8.24
N PRO A 356 -8.04 19.58 8.66
CA PRO A 356 -9.40 20.02 8.39
C PRO A 356 -9.74 21.28 9.19
N VAL A 357 -10.50 22.18 8.57
CA VAL A 357 -10.90 23.46 9.16
C VAL A 357 -12.41 23.61 9.07
N LYS A 358 -13.07 23.99 10.17
CA LYS A 358 -14.49 24.34 10.18
C LYS A 358 -14.65 25.73 9.54
N ASN A 359 -15.07 25.78 8.28
CA ASN A 359 -15.14 27.02 7.52
C ASN A 359 -16.36 27.88 7.90
N GLN A 360 -16.21 29.20 7.86
CA GLN A 360 -17.33 30.14 8.00
C GLN A 360 -18.11 30.28 6.68
N ASP A 361 -19.40 30.58 6.77
CA ASP A 361 -20.32 30.69 5.62
C ASP A 361 -20.47 32.11 5.07
N THR A 362 -19.42 32.94 5.16
CA THR A 362 -19.48 34.32 4.70
C THR A 362 -19.92 34.39 3.23
N ASP A 363 -21.02 35.11 2.98
CA ASP A 363 -21.69 35.31 1.68
C ASP A 363 -22.28 34.05 1.02
N PHE A 364 -22.40 32.95 1.74
CA PHE A 364 -23.11 31.76 1.26
C PHE A 364 -24.62 31.94 1.40
N ARG A 365 -25.37 31.49 0.39
CA ARG A 365 -26.84 31.43 0.40
C ARG A 365 -27.31 29.99 0.62
N SER A 366 -28.41 29.82 1.33
CA SER A 366 -29.02 28.49 1.49
C SER A 366 -29.54 27.96 0.14
N TYR A 367 -29.27 26.70 -0.15
CA TYR A 367 -29.76 25.98 -1.32
C TYR A 367 -30.76 24.92 -0.85
N ARG A 368 -32.06 25.27 -0.86
CA ARG A 368 -33.18 24.42 -0.42
C ARG A 368 -34.16 24.10 -1.55
N SER A 369 -33.64 23.83 -2.74
CA SER A 369 -34.50 23.61 -3.92
C SER A 369 -33.96 22.46 -4.77
N LYS A 370 -34.84 21.87 -5.59
CA LYS A 370 -34.43 20.92 -6.64
C LYS A 370 -33.94 21.64 -7.91
N ALA A 371 -33.74 22.96 -7.86
CA ALA A 371 -33.40 23.75 -9.04
C ALA A 371 -31.95 23.52 -9.46
N LYS A 372 -31.75 23.19 -10.74
CA LYS A 372 -30.42 22.97 -11.30
C LYS A 372 -29.62 24.27 -11.34
N ILE A 373 -28.37 24.21 -10.89
CA ILE A 373 -27.40 25.31 -10.92
C ILE A 373 -26.62 25.23 -12.24
N ASN A 374 -26.35 26.39 -12.83
CA ASN A 374 -25.58 26.50 -14.08
C ASN A 374 -24.24 27.17 -13.82
N THR A 375 -23.19 26.59 -14.39
CA THR A 375 -21.85 27.17 -14.55
C THR A 375 -21.51 27.19 -16.05
N PRO A 376 -20.35 27.72 -16.48
CA PRO A 376 -19.96 27.67 -17.88
C PRO A 376 -19.95 26.25 -18.46
N PHE A 377 -19.40 25.27 -17.72
CA PHE A 377 -19.23 23.90 -18.19
C PHE A 377 -20.35 22.95 -17.75
N PHE A 378 -20.98 23.18 -16.59
CA PHE A 378 -21.87 22.20 -15.99
C PHE A 378 -23.27 22.73 -15.68
N ARG A 379 -24.24 21.82 -15.74
CA ARG A 379 -25.53 21.98 -15.07
C ARG A 379 -25.68 20.87 -14.02
N PHE A 380 -25.92 21.23 -12.77
CA PHE A 380 -25.90 20.26 -11.66
C PHE A 380 -26.94 20.50 -10.59
N ALA A 381 -27.23 19.49 -9.76
CA ALA A 381 -28.08 19.60 -8.59
C ALA A 381 -27.66 18.62 -7.49
N PHE A 382 -28.00 18.95 -6.24
CA PHE A 382 -27.75 18.12 -5.07
C PHE A 382 -29.05 17.61 -4.45
N ASN A 383 -29.03 16.36 -4.00
CA ASN A 383 -30.11 15.74 -3.25
C ASN A 383 -30.21 16.45 -1.89
N GLN A 384 -31.42 16.89 -1.54
CA GLN A 384 -31.67 17.70 -0.35
C GLN A 384 -31.65 16.88 0.95
N GLU A 385 -31.81 15.56 0.86
CA GLU A 385 -31.88 14.66 2.00
C GLU A 385 -30.50 14.15 2.41
N ASN A 386 -29.67 13.75 1.45
CA ASN A 386 -28.35 13.17 1.73
C ASN A 386 -27.18 14.00 1.20
N GLY A 387 -27.41 15.08 0.44
CA GLY A 387 -26.35 15.95 -0.05
C GLY A 387 -25.52 15.38 -1.20
N THR A 388 -25.88 14.21 -1.75
CA THR A 388 -25.21 13.64 -2.92
C THR A 388 -25.46 14.50 -4.17
N LEU A 389 -24.48 14.59 -5.06
CA LEU A 389 -24.63 15.21 -6.38
C LEU A 389 -25.55 14.30 -7.20
N CYS A 390 -26.83 14.66 -7.36
CA CYS A 390 -27.85 13.82 -7.99
C CYS A 390 -28.15 14.20 -9.44
N TYR A 391 -27.48 15.22 -9.97
CA TYR A 391 -27.52 15.55 -11.38
C TYR A 391 -26.22 16.24 -11.77
N LEU A 392 -25.61 15.79 -12.86
CA LEU A 392 -24.45 16.45 -13.46
C LEU A 392 -24.47 16.27 -14.98
N GLU A 393 -24.57 17.39 -15.68
CA GLU A 393 -24.49 17.45 -17.14
C GLU A 393 -23.28 18.28 -17.56
N ASP A 394 -22.40 17.69 -18.37
CA ASP A 394 -21.40 18.41 -19.15
C ASP A 394 -22.12 19.08 -20.34
N LYS A 395 -22.27 20.40 -20.26
CA LYS A 395 -22.99 21.21 -21.24
C LYS A 395 -22.30 21.26 -22.60
N GLN A 396 -20.97 21.11 -22.64
CA GLN A 396 -20.23 21.20 -23.89
C GLN A 396 -20.36 19.91 -24.69
N LYS A 397 -20.35 18.76 -24.01
CA LYS A 397 -20.46 17.44 -24.65
C LYS A 397 -21.89 16.91 -24.70
N GLY A 398 -22.83 17.53 -23.97
CA GLY A 398 -24.19 17.03 -23.82
C GLY A 398 -24.25 15.68 -23.13
N ILE A 399 -23.32 15.40 -22.20
CA ILE A 399 -23.24 14.14 -21.46
C ILE A 399 -23.85 14.36 -20.08
N VAL A 400 -24.81 13.52 -19.72
CA VAL A 400 -25.30 13.42 -18.34
C VAL A 400 -24.48 12.36 -17.63
N TRP A 401 -23.59 12.78 -16.75
CA TRP A 401 -22.71 11.92 -15.97
C TRP A 401 -23.41 11.34 -14.74
N VAL A 402 -24.38 12.07 -14.20
CA VAL A 402 -25.17 11.66 -13.04
C VAL A 402 -26.64 11.98 -13.28
N ASP A 403 -27.50 10.99 -13.05
CA ASP A 403 -28.96 11.12 -13.03
C ASP A 403 -29.51 10.84 -11.62
N ASP A 404 -30.83 10.90 -11.47
CA ASP A 404 -31.53 10.81 -10.18
C ASP A 404 -31.59 9.38 -9.59
N THR A 405 -30.94 8.39 -10.23
CA THR A 405 -30.91 7.01 -9.74
C THR A 405 -29.88 6.81 -8.61
N GLN A 406 -28.62 7.18 -8.83
CA GLN A 406 -27.54 7.08 -7.84
C GLN A 406 -26.63 8.32 -7.89
N GLY A 407 -26.68 9.12 -6.83
CA GLY A 407 -25.89 10.34 -6.72
C GLY A 407 -24.42 10.10 -6.38
N TRP A 408 -23.54 11.02 -6.79
CA TRP A 408 -22.12 10.97 -6.44
C TRP A 408 -21.83 11.63 -5.10
N GLY A 409 -20.75 11.17 -4.47
CA GLY A 409 -20.26 11.69 -3.21
C GLY A 409 -21.07 11.23 -2.01
N ASP A 410 -21.48 9.97 -2.01
CA ASP A 410 -22.14 9.35 -0.85
C ASP A 410 -21.10 9.03 0.23
N PHE A 411 -21.27 9.63 1.41
CA PHE A 411 -20.41 9.47 2.57
C PHE A 411 -21.08 8.53 3.58
N ALA A 412 -20.37 7.46 3.96
CA ALA A 412 -20.92 6.43 4.82
C ALA A 412 -19.91 5.90 5.84
N TYR A 413 -20.42 5.58 7.03
CA TYR A 413 -19.72 4.86 8.07
C TYR A 413 -20.14 3.38 8.07
N GLN A 414 -19.21 2.48 8.31
CA GLN A 414 -19.45 1.05 8.34
C GLN A 414 -18.81 0.40 9.57
N ARG A 415 -19.49 -0.59 10.14
CA ARG A 415 -18.93 -1.52 11.13
C ARG A 415 -19.00 -2.95 10.63
N TYR A 416 -18.06 -3.74 11.11
CA TYR A 416 -17.96 -5.16 10.80
C TYR A 416 -18.15 -6.00 12.06
N SER A 417 -18.75 -7.16 11.88
CA SER A 417 -19.04 -8.17 12.89
C SER A 417 -18.04 -9.33 12.83
N GLY A 418 -18.06 -10.21 13.83
CA GLY A 418 -17.28 -11.45 13.81
C GLY A 418 -17.62 -12.36 12.63
N ALA A 419 -18.86 -12.31 12.13
CA ALA A 419 -19.29 -13.10 10.97
C ALA A 419 -18.62 -12.65 9.66
N ASP A 420 -18.37 -11.34 9.50
CA ASP A 420 -17.66 -10.82 8.32
C ASP A 420 -16.22 -11.35 8.26
N PHE A 421 -15.52 -11.35 9.41
CA PHE A 421 -14.18 -11.92 9.50
C PHE A 421 -14.16 -13.43 9.33
N ALA A 422 -15.15 -14.15 9.88
CA ALA A 422 -15.27 -15.59 9.68
C ALA A 422 -15.49 -15.94 8.20
N HIS A 423 -16.31 -15.16 7.49
CA HIS A 423 -16.50 -15.32 6.05
C HIS A 423 -15.22 -15.05 5.26
N PHE A 424 -14.49 -13.99 5.59
CA PHE A 424 -13.22 -13.69 4.96
C PHE A 424 -12.20 -14.81 5.16
N ILE A 425 -12.03 -15.29 6.40
CA ILE A 425 -11.09 -16.38 6.73
C ILE A 425 -11.42 -17.66 5.93
N ASP A 426 -12.69 -18.04 5.83
CA ASP A 426 -13.13 -19.23 5.08
C ASP A 426 -12.76 -19.14 3.58
N ARG A 427 -12.80 -17.93 3.01
CA ARG A 427 -12.53 -17.70 1.59
C ARG A 427 -11.06 -17.41 1.27
N TYR A 428 -10.35 -16.80 2.21
CA TYR A 428 -9.01 -16.25 1.99
C TYR A 428 -7.91 -17.18 2.48
N CYS A 429 -8.08 -17.80 3.65
CA CYS A 429 -7.05 -18.64 4.24
C CYS A 429 -7.00 -20.05 3.62
N PRO A 430 -5.89 -20.79 3.80
CA PRO A 430 -5.86 -22.23 3.55
C PRO A 430 -6.94 -22.98 4.35
N LYS A 431 -7.31 -24.16 3.87
CA LYS A 431 -8.18 -25.07 4.63
C LYS A 431 -7.53 -25.42 5.97
N ASN A 432 -8.30 -25.30 7.06
CA ASN A 432 -7.85 -25.47 8.44
C ASN A 432 -6.74 -24.47 8.81
N PRO A 433 -7.05 -23.16 8.84
CA PRO A 433 -6.07 -22.13 9.17
C PRO A 433 -5.47 -22.36 10.56
N GLU A 434 -4.16 -22.12 10.68
CA GLU A 434 -3.47 -22.17 11.97
C GLU A 434 -3.92 -21.02 12.89
N GLY A 435 -3.74 -21.19 14.20
CA GLY A 435 -4.21 -20.22 15.20
C GLY A 435 -3.62 -18.80 15.01
N TRP A 436 -2.41 -18.68 14.49
CA TRP A 436 -1.81 -17.37 14.20
C TRP A 436 -2.53 -16.65 13.04
N MET A 437 -3.00 -17.38 12.02
CA MET A 437 -3.76 -16.81 10.90
C MET A 437 -5.09 -16.25 11.39
N LEU A 438 -5.76 -16.98 12.29
CA LEU A 438 -7.01 -16.54 12.93
C LEU A 438 -6.81 -15.28 13.78
N ALA A 439 -5.66 -15.17 14.45
CA ALA A 439 -5.32 -14.00 15.26
C ALA A 439 -4.96 -12.77 14.41
N ASP A 440 -4.29 -12.98 13.28
CA ASP A 440 -3.78 -11.92 12.41
C ASP A 440 -4.84 -11.37 11.45
N TYR A 441 -5.59 -12.25 10.80
CA TYR A 441 -6.56 -11.86 9.77
C TYR A 441 -7.98 -11.74 10.32
N GLY A 442 -8.23 -12.35 11.47
CA GLY A 442 -9.50 -12.24 12.19
C GLY A 442 -9.52 -11.10 13.21
N LYS A 443 -10.56 -11.14 14.04
CA LYS A 443 -10.70 -10.33 15.25
C LYS A 443 -11.14 -11.26 16.39
N PRO A 444 -10.22 -12.04 16.98
CA PRO A 444 -10.58 -13.01 18.00
C PRO A 444 -11.39 -12.35 19.11
N GLY A 445 -12.48 -12.97 19.57
CA GLY A 445 -13.34 -12.44 20.63
C GLY A 445 -14.40 -11.43 20.18
N LEU A 446 -14.35 -10.92 18.94
CA LEU A 446 -15.41 -10.08 18.37
C LEU A 446 -16.73 -10.85 18.21
N ASP A 447 -16.65 -12.15 17.91
CA ASP A 447 -17.78 -13.09 17.80
C ASP A 447 -18.57 -13.25 19.11
N LYS A 448 -17.94 -12.91 20.25
CA LYS A 448 -18.57 -12.96 21.58
C LYS A 448 -19.35 -11.69 21.91
N LEU A 449 -19.30 -10.67 21.05
CA LEU A 449 -20.02 -9.42 21.23
C LEU A 449 -21.25 -9.35 20.34
N SER A 450 -22.26 -8.60 20.80
CA SER A 450 -23.45 -8.26 20.02
C SER A 450 -23.20 -7.17 18.97
N VAL A 451 -21.99 -7.08 18.40
CA VAL A 451 -21.67 -6.12 17.35
C VAL A 451 -22.22 -6.66 16.03
N THR A 452 -23.14 -5.90 15.43
CA THR A 452 -23.70 -6.21 14.12
C THR A 452 -22.99 -5.45 13.00
N HIS A 453 -22.91 -6.08 11.84
CA HIS A 453 -22.58 -5.39 10.60
C HIS A 453 -23.59 -4.28 10.35
N GLY A 454 -23.14 -3.13 9.86
CA GLY A 454 -24.03 -2.07 9.43
C GLY A 454 -23.33 -1.00 8.61
N ILE A 455 -24.09 -0.36 7.72
CA ILE A 455 -23.67 0.82 6.96
C ILE A 455 -24.64 1.96 7.28
N TRP A 456 -24.11 3.07 7.76
CA TRP A 456 -24.86 4.27 8.12
C TRP A 456 -24.50 5.40 7.16
N ASN A 457 -25.49 5.82 6.38
CA ASN A 457 -25.35 6.94 5.45
C ASN A 457 -25.73 8.25 6.14
N TYR A 458 -24.98 9.31 5.82
CA TYR A 458 -25.19 10.62 6.42
C TYR A 458 -26.32 11.37 5.71
N LYS A 459 -27.05 12.20 6.47
CA LYS A 459 -28.07 13.11 5.96
C LYS A 459 -27.52 14.53 5.88
N ALA A 460 -27.94 15.26 4.85
CA ALA A 460 -27.61 16.67 4.73
C ALA A 460 -28.43 17.48 5.73
N SER A 461 -27.74 18.19 6.62
CA SER A 461 -28.37 19.13 7.56
C SER A 461 -28.45 20.55 7.00
N ASP A 462 -27.52 20.92 6.12
CA ASP A 462 -27.48 22.22 5.45
C ASP A 462 -26.72 22.12 4.13
N ILE A 463 -27.27 22.74 3.08
CA ILE A 463 -26.59 22.89 1.79
C ILE A 463 -26.56 24.37 1.47
N ARG A 464 -25.36 24.88 1.21
CA ARG A 464 -25.14 26.28 0.88
C ARG A 464 -24.35 26.45 -0.41
N ILE A 465 -24.64 27.52 -1.11
CA ILE A 465 -23.98 27.88 -2.37
C ILE A 465 -23.45 29.30 -2.32
N LYS A 466 -22.27 29.49 -2.90
CA LYS A 466 -21.68 30.80 -3.16
C LYS A 466 -21.22 30.86 -4.62
N LYS A 467 -21.65 31.91 -5.32
CA LYS A 467 -21.14 32.25 -6.64
C LYS A 467 -20.07 33.31 -6.45
N GLU A 468 -18.84 32.97 -6.84
CA GLU A 468 -17.67 33.82 -6.68
C GLU A 468 -17.16 34.25 -8.06
N VAL A 469 -16.20 35.18 -8.08
CA VAL A 469 -15.48 35.50 -9.31
C VAL A 469 -14.71 34.25 -9.73
N GLY A 470 -15.02 33.73 -10.91
CA GLY A 470 -14.30 32.59 -11.51
C GLY A 470 -14.69 31.20 -11.03
N GLN A 471 -15.61 31.04 -10.07
CA GLN A 471 -16.07 29.72 -9.62
C GLN A 471 -17.44 29.73 -8.94
N THR A 472 -18.06 28.56 -8.82
CA THR A 472 -19.18 28.29 -7.90
C THR A 472 -18.74 27.29 -6.84
N THR A 473 -18.98 27.60 -5.57
CA THR A 473 -18.68 26.73 -4.42
C THR A 473 -19.97 26.26 -3.77
N VAL A 474 -20.11 24.97 -3.53
CA VAL A 474 -21.21 24.36 -2.78
C VAL A 474 -20.65 23.68 -1.54
N ARG A 475 -21.25 23.97 -0.39
CA ARG A 475 -20.88 23.39 0.91
C ARG A 475 -22.07 22.60 1.44
N ILE A 476 -21.82 21.36 1.83
CA ILE A 476 -22.82 20.42 2.33
C ILE A 476 -22.36 19.98 3.71
N ARG A 477 -23.23 20.19 4.70
CA ARG A 477 -23.03 19.70 6.06
C ARG A 477 -23.84 18.43 6.24
N GLN A 478 -23.20 17.43 6.81
CA GLN A 478 -23.73 16.08 6.94
C GLN A 478 -23.58 15.58 8.38
N GLN A 479 -24.63 14.92 8.87
CA GLN A 479 -24.67 14.25 10.17
C GLN A 479 -25.51 12.96 10.07
N LEU A 480 -25.33 12.04 11.01
CA LEU A 480 -26.22 10.90 11.16
C LEU A 480 -27.51 11.32 11.89
N ASN A 481 -28.64 10.69 11.55
CA ASN A 481 -29.91 10.94 12.23
C ASN A 481 -29.87 10.54 13.71
N GLU A 482 -29.18 9.44 13.99
CA GLU A 482 -28.97 8.92 15.34
C GLU A 482 -27.46 8.78 15.57
N PRO A 483 -26.96 9.11 16.78
CA PRO A 483 -25.55 8.93 17.10
C PRO A 483 -25.12 7.46 16.97
N VAL A 484 -24.08 7.21 16.18
CA VAL A 484 -23.45 5.89 16.04
C VAL A 484 -22.03 6.01 16.59
N TYR A 485 -21.77 5.42 17.75
CA TYR A 485 -20.44 5.49 18.38
C TYR A 485 -19.32 5.04 17.43
N GLY A 486 -18.24 5.81 17.32
CA GLY A 486 -17.15 5.52 16.38
C GLY A 486 -17.30 6.22 15.03
N ALA A 487 -18.51 6.61 14.61
CA ALA A 487 -18.71 7.41 13.41
C ALA A 487 -18.30 8.87 13.64
N PRO A 488 -17.77 9.59 12.62
CA PRO A 488 -17.57 11.03 12.72
C PRO A 488 -18.86 11.79 13.04
N GLU A 489 -18.87 12.67 14.03
CA GLU A 489 -20.09 13.39 14.43
C GLU A 489 -20.54 14.41 13.38
N TYR A 490 -19.59 15.05 12.69
CA TYR A 490 -19.85 16.10 11.73
C TYR A 490 -18.96 15.97 10.51
N VAL A 491 -19.57 16.09 9.33
CA VAL A 491 -18.90 16.02 8.03
C VAL A 491 -19.26 17.25 7.21
N GLU A 492 -18.26 17.87 6.58
CA GLU A 492 -18.43 18.96 5.63
C GLU A 492 -17.83 18.55 4.28
N ILE A 493 -18.66 18.55 3.23
CA ILE A 493 -18.23 18.29 1.86
C ILE A 493 -18.34 19.59 1.06
N ILE A 494 -17.24 19.96 0.39
CA ILE A 494 -17.14 21.18 -0.40
C ILE A 494 -16.88 20.79 -1.84
N TYR A 495 -17.78 21.21 -2.74
CA TYR A 495 -17.60 21.11 -4.19
C TYR A 495 -17.23 22.48 -4.74
N VAL A 496 -16.19 22.54 -5.57
CA VAL A 496 -15.80 23.74 -6.30
C VAL A 496 -15.86 23.46 -7.79
N PHE A 497 -16.60 24.30 -8.50
CA PHE A 497 -16.80 24.28 -9.95
C PHE A 497 -16.14 25.54 -10.55
N PRO A 498 -14.89 25.46 -11.04
CA PRO A 498 -14.23 26.57 -11.71
C PRO A 498 -14.96 26.98 -13.00
N TYR A 499 -14.75 28.23 -13.42
CA TYR A 499 -15.33 28.80 -14.65
C TYR A 499 -14.36 28.78 -15.83
N ASP A 500 -13.09 28.44 -15.60
CA ASP A 500 -12.01 28.40 -16.58
C ASP A 500 -11.68 26.98 -17.07
N SER A 501 -12.21 25.95 -16.41
CA SER A 501 -11.94 24.54 -16.71
C SER A 501 -13.15 23.65 -16.42
N PRO A 502 -13.33 22.55 -17.18
CA PRO A 502 -14.36 21.54 -16.93
C PRO A 502 -13.93 20.57 -15.82
N ASP A 503 -13.45 21.11 -14.69
CA ASP A 503 -13.00 20.34 -13.54
C ASP A 503 -14.00 20.47 -12.39
N ILE A 504 -14.03 19.47 -11.49
CA ILE A 504 -14.70 19.58 -10.20
C ILE A 504 -13.70 19.20 -9.12
N LYS A 505 -13.53 20.07 -8.11
CA LYS A 505 -12.72 19.77 -6.93
C LYS A 505 -13.65 19.43 -5.77
N VAL A 506 -13.35 18.37 -5.04
CA VAL A 506 -14.12 17.96 -3.87
C VAL A 506 -13.19 17.94 -2.67
N GLU A 507 -13.59 18.56 -1.57
CA GLU A 507 -12.93 18.46 -0.27
C GLU A 507 -13.91 17.87 0.74
N ILE A 508 -13.47 16.90 1.53
CA ILE A 508 -14.23 16.29 2.62
C ILE A 508 -13.47 16.60 3.90
N ASN A 509 -14.15 17.17 4.89
CA ASN A 509 -13.62 17.37 6.23
C ASN A 509 -14.53 16.65 7.21
N TRP A 510 -13.99 15.74 8.02
CA TRP A 510 -14.73 15.17 9.15
C TRP A 510 -14.16 15.66 10.47
N PHE A 511 -14.99 15.64 11.49
CA PHE A 511 -14.63 16.10 12.83
C PHE A 511 -15.19 15.19 13.92
N ASP A 512 -14.49 15.21 15.04
CA ASP A 512 -14.99 14.73 16.33
C ASP A 512 -15.37 13.23 16.29
N LYS A 513 -14.56 12.43 15.57
CA LYS A 513 -14.72 10.97 15.50
C LYS A 513 -14.13 10.33 16.77
N PRO A 514 -14.90 9.63 17.61
CA PRO A 514 -14.33 8.92 18.74
C PRO A 514 -13.52 7.71 18.28
N LYS A 515 -12.36 7.48 18.91
CA LYS A 515 -11.62 6.23 18.75
C LYS A 515 -12.45 5.07 19.31
N ASN A 516 -12.38 3.92 18.66
CA ASN A 516 -12.99 2.68 19.14
C ASN A 516 -12.24 1.49 18.56
N ARG A 517 -12.38 0.32 19.19
CA ARG A 517 -11.72 -0.92 18.76
C ARG A 517 -12.60 -1.78 17.85
N VAL A 518 -13.90 -1.50 17.74
CA VAL A 518 -14.78 -2.23 16.84
C VAL A 518 -14.29 -2.00 15.41
N PRO A 519 -14.12 -3.06 14.58
CA PRO A 519 -13.61 -2.89 13.24
C PRO A 519 -14.57 -2.05 12.41
N GLU A 520 -14.04 -1.03 11.77
CA GLU A 520 -14.82 0.00 11.09
C GLU A 520 -14.21 0.36 9.74
N ALA A 521 -15.02 1.00 8.90
CA ALA A 521 -14.56 1.68 7.70
C ALA A 521 -15.37 2.97 7.46
N VAL A 522 -14.77 3.91 6.73
CA VAL A 522 -15.45 5.12 6.23
C VAL A 522 -15.26 5.21 4.73
N TRP A 523 -16.32 5.55 4.02
CA TRP A 523 -16.39 5.46 2.56
C TRP A 523 -16.81 6.77 1.93
N PHE A 524 -16.28 7.02 0.73
CA PHE A 524 -16.78 8.05 -0.18
C PHE A 524 -16.97 7.44 -1.57
N SER A 525 -18.22 7.43 -2.05
CA SER A 525 -18.59 6.66 -3.24
C SER A 525 -19.04 7.49 -4.42
N PHE A 526 -18.69 7.00 -5.60
CA PHE A 526 -19.12 7.52 -6.90
C PHE A 526 -19.77 6.38 -7.69
N PHE A 527 -20.83 6.70 -8.42
CA PHE A 527 -21.61 5.73 -9.20
C PHE A 527 -21.71 6.23 -10.65
N PRO A 528 -20.59 6.27 -11.40
CA PRO A 528 -20.67 6.64 -12.81
C PRO A 528 -21.33 5.51 -13.58
N LYS A 529 -22.27 5.87 -14.46
CA LYS A 529 -22.91 4.90 -15.35
C LYS A 529 -21.97 4.60 -16.52
N ALA A 530 -21.41 3.40 -16.58
CA ALA A 530 -20.55 3.00 -17.69
C ALA A 530 -21.46 2.62 -18.88
N CYS A 531 -21.63 3.52 -19.85
CA CYS A 531 -22.46 3.16 -21.00
C CYS A 531 -21.81 2.13 -21.92
N ASP A 532 -20.46 2.01 -21.99
CA ASP A 532 -19.76 1.12 -22.93
C ASP A 532 -18.22 1.02 -22.71
N SER A 533 -17.67 1.11 -21.49
CA SER A 533 -16.20 1.04 -21.38
C SER A 533 -15.59 0.47 -20.10
N LYS A 534 -14.42 -0.14 -20.31
CA LYS A 534 -13.49 -0.61 -19.30
C LYS A 534 -13.09 0.51 -18.33
N VAL A 535 -12.96 0.13 -17.07
CA VAL A 535 -12.44 1.00 -16.01
C VAL A 535 -10.97 0.70 -15.77
N TYR A 536 -10.19 1.76 -15.62
CA TYR A 536 -8.76 1.64 -15.35
C TYR A 536 -8.38 2.37 -14.08
N VAL A 537 -7.56 1.75 -13.26
CA VAL A 537 -6.85 2.45 -12.18
C VAL A 537 -5.43 2.79 -12.61
N ASP A 538 -4.91 3.96 -12.21
CA ASP A 538 -3.49 4.27 -12.37
C ASP A 538 -2.67 3.68 -11.22
N LYS A 539 -1.76 2.78 -11.59
CA LYS A 539 -0.72 2.25 -10.70
C LYS A 539 0.65 2.53 -11.33
N MET A 540 1.40 3.44 -10.71
CA MET A 540 2.75 3.88 -11.10
C MET A 540 2.86 4.48 -12.52
N GLY A 541 1.81 5.17 -13.01
CA GLY A 541 1.78 5.72 -14.36
C GLY A 541 1.45 4.69 -15.45
N GLU A 542 0.80 3.59 -15.06
CA GLU A 542 0.26 2.58 -15.96
C GLU A 542 -1.23 2.36 -15.70
N ARG A 543 -2.00 2.21 -16.78
CA ARG A 543 -3.42 1.87 -16.74
C ARG A 543 -3.58 0.37 -16.49
N VAL A 544 -4.20 0.03 -15.36
CA VAL A 544 -4.54 -1.33 -14.96
C VAL A 544 -6.04 -1.50 -15.12
N ASP A 545 -6.43 -2.46 -15.95
CA ASP A 545 -7.84 -2.84 -16.15
C ASP A 545 -8.34 -3.57 -14.90
N VAL A 546 -9.38 -3.05 -14.26
CA VAL A 546 -9.90 -3.60 -12.99
C VAL A 546 -10.61 -4.94 -13.19
N GLU A 547 -10.95 -5.28 -14.44
CA GLU A 547 -11.57 -6.55 -14.80
C GLU A 547 -10.52 -7.63 -15.14
N ASP A 548 -9.26 -7.26 -15.41
CA ASP A 548 -8.16 -8.17 -15.75
C ASP A 548 -7.18 -8.38 -14.58
N VAL A 549 -7.72 -8.91 -13.48
CA VAL A 549 -6.95 -9.29 -12.29
C VAL A 549 -6.96 -10.82 -12.13
N VAL A 550 -5.81 -11.41 -11.81
CA VAL A 550 -5.65 -12.86 -11.62
C VAL A 550 -6.62 -13.41 -10.58
N TYR A 551 -7.01 -14.67 -10.73
CA TYR A 551 -7.77 -15.37 -9.69
C TYR A 551 -6.96 -15.46 -8.39
N ASN A 552 -7.63 -15.25 -7.26
CA ASN A 552 -7.06 -15.05 -5.92
C ASN A 552 -6.10 -13.84 -5.80
N GLY A 553 -6.07 -12.94 -6.79
CA GLY A 553 -5.43 -11.63 -6.67
C GLY A 553 -6.37 -10.58 -6.05
N ALA A 554 -5.92 -9.32 -6.04
CA ALA A 554 -6.69 -8.20 -5.50
C ALA A 554 -7.77 -7.72 -6.49
N ARG A 555 -8.79 -8.56 -6.72
CA ARG A 555 -9.80 -8.37 -7.79
C ARG A 555 -10.74 -7.20 -7.60
N GLN A 556 -10.96 -6.78 -6.35
CA GLN A 556 -11.96 -5.78 -5.99
C GLN A 556 -11.36 -4.59 -5.24
N ILE A 557 -10.10 -4.69 -4.78
CA ILE A 557 -9.43 -3.65 -4.01
C ILE A 557 -8.13 -3.25 -4.68
N HIS A 558 -7.85 -1.95 -4.73
CA HIS A 558 -6.65 -1.43 -5.38
C HIS A 558 -6.05 -0.28 -4.57
N GLY A 559 -4.73 -0.29 -4.38
CA GLY A 559 -3.97 0.90 -4.02
C GLY A 559 -3.67 1.70 -5.28
N VAL A 560 -4.13 2.95 -5.35
CA VAL A 560 -3.94 3.81 -6.54
C VAL A 560 -2.93 4.92 -6.28
N THR A 561 -2.07 5.16 -7.27
CA THR A 561 -1.10 6.26 -7.25
C THR A 561 -1.61 7.50 -7.97
N GLY A 562 -2.49 7.30 -8.96
CA GLY A 562 -3.13 8.36 -9.73
C GLY A 562 -4.65 8.29 -9.68
N ASP A 563 -5.27 8.35 -10.86
CA ASP A 563 -6.72 8.42 -11.06
C ASP A 563 -7.35 7.07 -11.39
N VAL A 564 -8.64 6.97 -11.11
CA VAL A 564 -9.53 5.98 -11.71
C VAL A 564 -10.14 6.63 -12.96
N LEU A 565 -9.92 6.01 -14.13
CA LEU A 565 -10.33 6.51 -15.43
C LEU A 565 -11.51 5.69 -15.95
N PHE A 566 -12.58 6.42 -16.28
CA PHE A 566 -13.80 5.92 -16.89
C PHE A 566 -13.90 6.49 -18.30
N SER A 567 -14.30 5.66 -19.25
CA SER A 567 -14.76 6.17 -20.54
C SER A 567 -16.28 6.01 -20.66
N SER A 568 -16.89 6.93 -21.37
CA SER A 568 -18.23 6.83 -21.90
C SER A 568 -18.08 7.09 -23.39
N GLY A 569 -18.87 6.47 -24.26
CA GLY A 569 -18.70 6.59 -25.72
C GLY A 569 -18.60 8.04 -26.24
N LYS A 570 -19.02 9.04 -25.45
CA LYS A 570 -18.95 10.47 -25.76
C LYS A 570 -17.88 11.28 -25.00
N GLY A 571 -17.21 10.73 -23.98
CA GLY A 571 -16.24 11.48 -23.16
C GLY A 571 -15.55 10.63 -22.08
N LYS A 572 -14.55 11.19 -21.39
CA LYS A 572 -13.85 10.45 -20.30
C LYS A 572 -13.93 11.21 -18.98
N LEU A 573 -14.04 10.46 -17.88
CA LEU A 573 -13.97 10.97 -16.52
C LEU A 573 -12.73 10.40 -15.85
N SER A 574 -11.87 11.28 -15.34
CA SER A 574 -10.77 10.92 -14.45
C SER A 574 -11.14 11.33 -13.04
N LEU A 575 -11.01 10.40 -12.10
CA LEU A 575 -11.30 10.62 -10.69
C LEU A 575 -10.05 10.33 -9.86
N GLU A 576 -9.42 11.39 -9.38
CA GLU A 576 -8.16 11.33 -8.64
C GLU A 576 -8.41 11.60 -7.15
N SER A 577 -8.00 10.67 -6.30
CA SER A 577 -7.93 10.89 -4.84
C SER A 577 -6.51 11.28 -4.44
N LEU A 578 -6.36 12.49 -3.89
CA LEU A 578 -5.04 12.98 -3.47
C LEU A 578 -4.59 12.33 -2.17
N ASP A 579 -5.52 12.02 -1.28
CA ASP A 579 -5.20 11.72 0.12
C ASP A 579 -5.53 10.28 0.52
N ALA A 580 -6.58 9.67 -0.07
CA ALA A 580 -6.99 8.28 0.19
C ALA A 580 -6.72 7.36 -1.02
N PRO A 581 -5.68 6.51 -1.00
CA PRO A 581 -5.28 5.69 -2.15
C PRO A 581 -6.09 4.39 -2.31
N LEU A 582 -6.85 3.98 -1.29
CA LEU A 582 -7.54 2.70 -1.32
C LEU A 582 -8.91 2.84 -1.97
N VAL A 583 -9.14 2.09 -3.05
CA VAL A 583 -10.43 2.03 -3.75
C VAL A 583 -10.91 0.59 -3.80
N ALA A 584 -12.20 0.41 -3.52
CA ALA A 584 -12.93 -0.84 -3.70
C ALA A 584 -13.97 -0.71 -4.82
N PHE A 585 -14.23 -1.80 -5.52
CA PHE A 585 -15.28 -1.94 -6.54
C PHE A 585 -16.33 -2.94 -6.05
N ASN A 586 -17.49 -2.98 -6.70
CA ASN A 586 -18.65 -3.84 -6.39
C ASN A 586 -19.44 -3.40 -5.16
N ASN A 587 -18.77 -3.25 -4.04
CA ASN A 587 -19.40 -2.94 -2.77
C ASN A 587 -18.40 -2.26 -1.83
N ARG A 588 -18.95 -1.73 -0.73
CA ARG A 588 -18.19 -1.21 0.40
C ARG A 588 -17.76 -2.36 1.31
N ASP A 589 -16.92 -3.26 0.81
CA ASP A 589 -16.46 -4.40 1.59
C ASP A 589 -15.00 -4.75 1.25
N LEU A 590 -14.12 -4.52 2.22
CA LEU A 590 -12.69 -4.87 2.10
C LEU A 590 -12.41 -6.32 2.50
N LEU A 591 -13.39 -7.01 3.09
CA LEU A 591 -13.32 -8.41 3.50
C LEU A 591 -14.03 -9.34 2.50
N SER A 592 -14.50 -8.80 1.37
CA SER A 592 -15.05 -9.61 0.29
C SER A 592 -13.93 -10.29 -0.50
N PHE A 593 -13.91 -11.63 -0.49
CA PHE A 593 -12.97 -12.43 -1.28
C PHE A 593 -13.69 -13.51 -2.08
N ASP A 594 -14.71 -13.10 -2.84
CA ASP A 594 -15.56 -14.00 -3.64
C ASP A 594 -15.01 -14.30 -5.05
N ASN A 595 -13.84 -13.75 -5.38
CA ASN A 595 -13.17 -13.84 -6.67
C ASN A 595 -13.94 -13.23 -7.86
N LYS A 596 -15.03 -12.50 -7.65
CA LYS A 596 -15.64 -11.71 -8.74
C LYS A 596 -14.70 -10.58 -9.12
N VAL A 597 -14.64 -10.27 -10.41
CA VAL A 597 -13.95 -9.09 -10.93
C VAL A 597 -14.73 -7.82 -10.55
N ALA A 598 -14.08 -6.67 -10.69
CA ALA A 598 -14.74 -5.39 -10.51
C ALA A 598 -15.88 -5.21 -11.53
N ASP A 599 -17.01 -4.73 -11.04
CA ASP A 599 -18.22 -4.29 -11.72
C ASP A 599 -18.29 -2.77 -11.55
N PRO A 600 -17.91 -2.01 -12.59
CA PRO A 600 -17.97 -0.55 -12.59
C PRO A 600 -19.33 0.05 -12.21
N ASP A 601 -20.43 -0.60 -12.60
CA ASP A 601 -21.77 -0.06 -12.41
C ASP A 601 -22.25 -0.18 -10.96
N ALA A 602 -21.64 -1.08 -10.20
CA ALA A 602 -21.88 -1.23 -8.77
C ALA A 602 -21.21 -0.14 -7.91
N GLY A 603 -20.37 0.69 -8.53
CA GLY A 603 -19.78 1.89 -7.92
C GLY A 603 -18.30 1.77 -7.59
N ILE A 604 -17.75 2.93 -7.23
CA ILE A 604 -16.34 3.12 -6.90
C ILE A 604 -16.30 3.69 -5.50
N HIS A 605 -15.70 2.94 -4.59
CA HIS A 605 -15.76 3.23 -3.16
C HIS A 605 -14.37 3.54 -2.65
N PHE A 606 -14.07 4.82 -2.43
CA PHE A 606 -12.82 5.21 -1.78
C PHE A 606 -12.94 4.92 -0.28
N CYS A 607 -12.07 4.07 0.22
CA CYS A 607 -11.94 3.84 1.65
C CYS A 607 -11.10 4.99 2.23
N LEU A 608 -11.76 5.82 3.04
CA LEU A 608 -11.14 6.95 3.73
C LEU A 608 -10.45 6.49 5.02
N LEU A 609 -10.99 5.48 5.69
CA LEU A 609 -10.44 4.85 6.89
C LEU A 609 -10.90 3.40 6.93
N ASN A 610 -10.07 2.49 7.45
CA ASN A 610 -10.54 1.21 7.99
C ASN A 610 -9.61 0.69 9.09
N THR A 611 -10.11 -0.14 10.01
CA THR A 611 -9.28 -0.76 11.09
C THR A 611 -9.27 -2.27 11.02
N LEU A 612 -9.43 -2.82 9.81
CA LEU A 612 -9.75 -4.24 9.60
C LEU A 612 -8.53 -5.14 9.74
N TRP A 613 -7.39 -4.72 9.20
CA TRP A 613 -6.21 -5.56 9.17
C TRP A 613 -5.54 -5.67 10.54
N GLY A 614 -5.33 -6.89 11.05
CA GLY A 614 -4.75 -7.14 12.36
C GLY A 614 -3.21 -7.21 12.38
N THR A 615 -2.58 -7.60 11.27
CA THR A 615 -1.14 -7.88 11.23
C THR A 615 -0.29 -6.61 11.16
N ASN A 616 0.08 -6.04 12.31
CA ASN A 616 0.96 -4.87 12.45
C ASN A 616 0.39 -3.51 12.01
N TYR A 617 -0.94 -3.32 12.00
CA TYR A 617 -1.57 -2.04 11.62
C TYR A 617 -2.33 -1.43 12.80
N PRO A 618 -2.52 -0.09 12.80
CA PRO A 618 -3.42 0.58 13.74
C PRO A 618 -4.80 -0.08 13.84
N GLN A 619 -5.23 -0.34 15.08
CA GLN A 619 -6.50 -1.02 15.38
C GLN A 619 -7.63 -0.04 15.75
N TRP A 620 -7.34 1.25 15.88
CA TRP A 620 -8.30 2.31 16.16
C TRP A 620 -7.82 3.66 15.63
N PHE A 621 -8.76 4.54 15.29
CA PHE A 621 -8.46 5.87 14.76
C PHE A 621 -9.51 6.90 15.20
N GLY A 622 -9.07 8.13 15.48
CA GLY A 622 -9.94 9.22 15.95
C GLY A 622 -9.45 10.62 15.65
N ASP A 623 -8.53 10.78 14.67
CA ASP A 623 -8.10 12.12 14.27
C ASP A 623 -9.13 12.76 13.32
N ASN A 624 -9.19 14.09 13.32
CA ASN A 624 -9.93 14.83 12.30
C ASN A 624 -9.21 14.71 10.96
N MET A 625 -9.94 14.50 9.87
CA MET A 625 -9.37 14.29 8.55
C MET A 625 -9.90 15.24 7.49
N LYS A 626 -9.03 15.53 6.52
CA LYS A 626 -9.36 16.13 5.23
C LYS A 626 -8.99 15.17 4.10
N TYR A 627 -9.87 15.06 3.11
CA TYR A 627 -9.60 14.37 1.85
C TYR A 627 -9.93 15.26 0.66
N ARG A 628 -9.10 15.19 -0.38
CA ARG A 628 -9.29 15.98 -1.59
C ARG A 628 -9.37 15.09 -2.82
N PHE A 629 -10.37 15.34 -3.64
CA PHE A 629 -10.59 14.68 -4.93
C PHE A 629 -10.58 15.70 -6.05
N LYS A 630 -10.12 15.26 -7.22
CA LYS A 630 -10.22 16.00 -8.48
C LYS A 630 -10.92 15.14 -9.51
N LEU A 631 -11.97 15.70 -10.09
CA LEU A 631 -12.72 15.10 -11.19
C LEU A 631 -12.42 15.92 -12.44
N LYS A 632 -11.94 15.28 -13.49
CA LYS A 632 -11.62 15.90 -14.78
C LYS A 632 -12.41 15.26 -15.89
N PHE A 633 -12.97 16.08 -16.77
CA PHE A 633 -13.86 15.66 -17.83
C PHE A 633 -13.24 15.96 -19.20
N TYR A 634 -12.85 14.92 -19.93
CA TYR A 634 -12.20 15.00 -21.25
C TYR A 634 -13.16 14.80 -22.40
#